data_AF-A0A7A6YU76-F1
#
_entry.id   AF-A0A7A6YU76-F1
#
_cell.length_a   1.000
_cell.length_b   1.000
_cell.length_c   1.000
_cell.angle_alpha   90.00
_cell.angle_beta   90.00
_cell.angle_gamma   90.00
#
_symmetry.space_group_name_H-M   'P 1'
#
loop_
_entity.id
_entity.type
_entity.pdbx_description
1 polymer ?
#
loop_
_entity_poly.entity_id
_entity_poly.type
_entity_poly.pdbx_seq_one_letter_code
_entity_poly.pdbx_strand_id
1 'polypeptide(L)'
;CGGKGEVSTACKDCRGRGVAIHREESVKRGMPVIRDCQRCGGRGCERLPSTEAFNAICKVTSAITLDTWKKSVKRFYDTLVVRFDIEEAWAERQLKRVTR
;
A
#
# COMPACT_ATOMS: atom_id res chain seq x y z
N CYS A 1 -5.24 -12.17 -14.63
CA CYS A 1 -6.53 -11.79 -13.99
C CYS A 1 -7.41 -13.04 -13.91
N GLY A 2 -8.06 -13.33 -12.77
CA GLY A 2 -9.00 -14.45 -12.64
C GLY A 2 -10.32 -14.15 -13.36
N GLY A 3 -10.26 -13.85 -14.67
CA GLY A 3 -11.40 -13.49 -15.52
C GLY A 3 -11.78 -11.99 -15.57
N LYS A 4 -11.08 -11.11 -14.83
CA LYS A 4 -11.49 -9.68 -14.66
C LYS A 4 -10.90 -8.69 -15.66
N GLY A 5 -10.06 -9.11 -16.60
CA GLY A 5 -9.38 -8.20 -17.54
C GLY A 5 -8.21 -7.41 -16.94
N GLU A 6 -8.35 -6.93 -15.69
CA GLU A 6 -7.31 -6.18 -14.97
C GLU A 6 -6.81 -6.89 -13.70
N VAL A 7 -5.62 -6.51 -13.25
CA VAL A 7 -5.08 -6.87 -11.92
C VAL A 7 -4.99 -5.59 -11.11
N SER A 8 -5.97 -5.35 -10.25
CA SER A 8 -5.97 -4.19 -9.36
C SER A 8 -5.03 -4.40 -8.18
N THR A 9 -4.22 -3.39 -7.88
CA THR A 9 -3.38 -3.30 -6.67
C THR A 9 -4.15 -2.70 -5.48
N ALA A 10 -5.39 -2.26 -5.70
CA ALA A 10 -6.23 -1.72 -4.66
C ALA A 10 -6.52 -2.78 -3.59
N CYS A 11 -6.54 -2.34 -2.33
CA CYS A 11 -6.91 -3.16 -1.20
C CYS A 11 -8.30 -3.76 -1.45
N LYS A 12 -8.42 -5.07 -1.27
CA LYS A 12 -9.65 -5.83 -1.55
C LYS A 12 -10.84 -5.38 -0.67
N ASP A 13 -10.57 -4.91 0.54
CA ASP A 13 -11.59 -4.60 1.53
C ASP A 13 -12.12 -3.15 1.38
N CYS A 14 -11.22 -2.18 1.22
CA CYS A 14 -11.61 -0.77 1.04
C CYS A 14 -11.69 -0.34 -0.43
N ARG A 15 -11.32 -1.21 -1.38
CA ARG A 15 -11.31 -0.94 -2.84
C ARG A 15 -10.57 0.35 -3.17
N GLY A 16 -9.40 0.56 -2.57
CA GLY A 16 -8.59 1.76 -2.83
C GLY A 16 -8.89 2.94 -1.91
N ARG A 17 -10.01 2.95 -1.17
CA ARG A 17 -10.42 4.13 -0.39
C ARG A 17 -9.56 4.45 0.83
N GLY A 18 -8.73 3.51 1.30
CA GLY A 18 -8.00 3.65 2.56
C GLY A 18 -8.84 3.57 3.83
N VAL A 19 -10.15 3.85 3.75
CA VAL A 19 -11.09 3.84 4.89
C VAL A 19 -12.18 2.77 4.79
N ALA A 20 -12.71 2.37 5.94
CA ALA A 20 -13.81 1.41 6.07
C ALA A 20 -14.77 1.82 7.21
N ILE A 21 -16.03 1.37 7.14
CA ILE A 21 -17.03 1.61 8.18
C ILE A 21 -16.80 0.66 9.36
N HIS A 22 -16.64 1.23 10.55
CA HIS A 22 -16.51 0.48 11.79
C HIS A 22 -17.89 0.10 12.33
N ARG A 23 -18.40 -1.08 11.94
CA ARG A 23 -19.79 -1.51 12.16
C ARG A 23 -20.21 -1.47 13.63
N GLU A 24 -19.40 -2.03 14.53
CA GLU A 24 -19.75 -2.10 15.96
C GLU A 24 -19.94 -0.73 16.59
N GLU A 25 -19.07 0.22 16.25
CA GLU A 25 -19.15 1.59 16.78
C GLU A 25 -20.26 2.39 16.08
N SER A 26 -20.48 2.12 14.79
CA SER A 26 -21.58 2.73 14.05
C SER A 26 -22.94 2.35 14.64
N VAL A 27 -23.09 1.08 15.04
CA VAL A 27 -24.29 0.60 15.75
C VAL A 27 -24.41 1.27 17.12
N LYS A 28 -23.33 1.33 17.91
CA LYS A 28 -23.34 1.96 19.25
C LYS A 28 -23.71 3.45 19.21
N ARG A 29 -23.27 4.19 18.18
CA ARG A 29 -23.52 5.63 18.05
C ARG A 29 -24.76 5.96 17.21
N GLY A 30 -25.37 4.98 16.55
CA GLY A 30 -26.48 5.19 15.63
C GLY A 30 -26.11 5.96 14.35
N MET A 31 -24.82 6.13 14.06
CA MET A 31 -24.34 6.89 12.89
C MET A 31 -23.08 6.25 12.30
N PRO A 32 -22.82 6.38 10.98
CA PRO A 32 -21.63 5.78 10.37
C PRO A 32 -20.34 6.33 10.98
N VAL A 33 -19.52 5.43 11.53
CA VAL A 33 -18.17 5.75 11.98
C VAL A 33 -17.16 5.22 10.98
N ILE A 34 -16.42 6.12 10.34
CA ILE A 34 -15.38 5.82 9.36
C ILE A 34 -14.04 5.76 10.08
N ARG A 35 -13.28 4.70 9.83
CA ARG A 35 -11.91 4.52 10.33
C ARG A 35 -11.00 4.05 9.21
N ASP A 36 -9.70 4.09 9.45
CA ASP A 36 -8.74 3.48 8.53
C ASP A 36 -9.02 2.00 8.34
N CYS A 37 -8.93 1.56 7.09
CA CYS A 37 -9.09 0.17 6.74
C CYS A 37 -8.00 -0.66 7.44
N GLN A 38 -8.42 -1.59 8.29
CA GLN A 38 -7.51 -2.40 9.09
C GLN A 38 -6.56 -3.27 8.25
N ARG A 39 -6.99 -3.69 7.05
CA ARG A 39 -6.19 -4.52 6.16
C ARG A 39 -5.02 -3.76 5.52
N CYS A 40 -5.28 -2.56 4.98
CA CYS A 40 -4.24 -1.75 4.34
C CYS A 40 -3.64 -0.68 5.26
N GLY A 41 -4.11 -0.56 6.51
CA GLY A 41 -3.67 0.46 7.45
C GLY A 41 -3.83 1.87 6.92
N GLY A 42 -4.95 2.18 6.25
CA GLY A 42 -5.20 3.51 5.70
C GLY A 42 -4.69 3.76 4.27
N ARG A 43 -3.81 2.90 3.74
CA ARG A 43 -3.10 3.18 2.46
C ARG A 43 -3.93 3.00 1.19
N GLY A 44 -5.03 2.26 1.24
CA GLY A 44 -5.84 1.96 0.04
C GLY A 44 -5.25 0.88 -0.87
N CYS A 45 -3.96 0.58 -0.79
CA CYS A 45 -3.29 -0.52 -1.50
C CYS A 45 -2.50 -1.43 -0.54
N GLU A 46 -2.18 -2.63 -0.99
CA GLU A 46 -1.32 -3.55 -0.24
C GLU A 46 0.16 -3.17 -0.44
N ARG A 47 0.97 -3.24 0.62
CA ARG A 47 2.42 -3.01 0.45
C ARG A 47 3.01 -4.18 -0.32
N LEU A 48 3.76 -3.87 -1.38
CA LEU A 48 4.53 -4.88 -2.11
C LEU A 48 5.50 -5.57 -1.14
N PRO A 49 5.37 -6.88 -0.90
CA PRO A 49 6.27 -7.59 0.00
C PRO A 49 7.71 -7.50 -0.52
N SER A 50 8.65 -7.20 0.39
CA SER A 50 10.08 -7.11 0.06
C SER A 50 10.63 -8.40 -0.58
N THR A 51 10.05 -9.56 -0.24
CA THR A 51 10.37 -10.86 -0.84
C THR A 51 9.95 -10.94 -2.31
N GLU A 52 8.81 -10.37 -2.69
CA GLU A 52 8.39 -10.34 -4.10
C GLU A 52 9.31 -9.45 -4.93
N ALA A 53 9.70 -8.29 -4.38
CA ALA A 53 10.69 -7.43 -5.02
C ALA A 53 12.03 -8.14 -5.22
N PHE A 54 12.53 -8.85 -4.20
CA PHE A 54 13.74 -9.66 -4.31
C PHE A 54 13.62 -10.74 -5.39
N ASN A 55 12.52 -11.50 -5.39
CA ASN A 55 12.29 -12.55 -6.39
C ASN A 55 12.23 -12.00 -7.82
N ALA A 56 11.70 -10.79 -8.02
CA ALA A 56 11.71 -10.12 -9.31
C ALA A 56 13.12 -9.71 -9.74
N ILE A 57 13.94 -9.19 -8.82
CA ILE A 57 15.34 -8.83 -9.08
C ILE A 57 16.15 -10.07 -9.48
N CYS A 58 15.92 -11.21 -8.82
CA CYS A 58 16.59 -12.49 -9.16
C CYS A 58 16.31 -12.97 -10.58
N LYS A 59 15.22 -12.53 -11.22
CA LYS A 59 14.94 -12.83 -12.64
C LYS A 59 15.79 -12.00 -13.60
N VAL A 60 16.34 -10.88 -13.14
CA VAL A 60 17.15 -9.95 -13.94
C VAL A 60 18.64 -10.15 -13.65
N THR A 61 19.00 -10.45 -12.41
CA THR A 61 20.40 -10.63 -12.01
C THR A 61 20.55 -11.65 -10.87
N SER A 62 21.58 -12.48 -10.95
CA SER A 62 21.99 -13.41 -9.89
C SER A 62 23.07 -12.83 -8.97
N ALA A 63 23.50 -11.57 -9.19
CA ALA A 63 24.59 -10.95 -8.44
C ALA A 63 24.22 -10.61 -6.99
N ILE A 64 22.93 -10.52 -6.67
CA ILE A 64 22.44 -10.19 -5.34
C ILE A 64 21.90 -11.46 -4.68
N THR A 65 22.63 -11.97 -3.69
CA THR A 65 22.17 -13.10 -2.89
C THR A 65 21.09 -12.68 -1.89
N LEU A 66 20.33 -13.64 -1.36
CA LEU A 66 19.34 -13.38 -0.31
C LEU A 66 19.97 -12.79 0.96
N ASP A 67 21.20 -13.19 1.29
CA ASP A 67 21.93 -12.67 2.44
C ASP A 67 22.32 -11.20 2.23
N THR A 68 22.89 -10.88 1.06
CA THR A 68 23.19 -9.50 0.65
C THR A 68 21.93 -8.63 0.63
N TRP A 69 20.80 -9.16 0.12
CA TRP A 69 19.52 -8.47 0.14
C TRP A 69 19.10 -8.09 1.56
N LYS A 70 19.08 -9.07 2.48
CA LYS A 70 18.67 -8.86 3.87
C LYS A 70 19.58 -7.87 4.61
N LYS A 71 20.89 -7.92 4.35
CA LYS A 71 21.88 -7.12 5.08
C LYS A 71 22.03 -5.69 4.57
N SER A 72 21.95 -5.45 3.25
CA SER A 72 22.24 -4.13 2.67
C SER A 72 21.15 -3.61 1.74
N VAL A 73 20.78 -4.37 0.70
CA VAL A 73 19.93 -3.85 -0.40
C VAL A 73 18.51 -3.54 0.07
N LYS A 74 17.97 -4.34 1.00
CA LYS A 74 16.63 -4.13 1.56
C LYS A 74 16.47 -2.72 2.15
N ARG A 75 17.47 -2.18 2.84
CA ARG A 75 17.39 -0.83 3.42
C ARG A 75 17.22 0.25 2.36
N PHE A 76 17.93 0.11 1.24
CA PHE A 76 17.78 1.01 0.09
C PHE A 76 16.38 0.88 -0.52
N TYR A 77 15.91 -0.36 -0.74
CA TYR A 77 14.55 -0.62 -1.21
C TYR A 77 13.49 0.01 -0.30
N ASP A 78 13.58 -0.18 1.01
CA ASP A 78 12.62 0.37 1.98
C ASP A 78 12.64 1.91 1.96
N THR A 79 13.79 2.55 1.69
CA THR A 79 13.90 4.01 1.52
C THR A 79 13.13 4.49 0.27
N LEU A 80 13.18 3.73 -0.83
CA LEU A 80 12.41 4.04 -2.04
C LEU A 80 10.89 3.95 -1.77
N VAL A 81 10.46 2.93 -1.02
CA VAL A 81 9.05 2.79 -0.61
C VAL A 81 8.59 4.02 0.18
N VAL A 82 9.39 4.47 1.15
CA VAL A 82 9.09 5.70 1.92
C VAL A 82 9.04 6.93 1.03
N ARG A 83 9.92 7.03 0.02
CA ARG A 83 9.89 8.15 -0.93
C ARG A 83 8.58 8.20 -1.69
N PHE A 84 8.04 7.06 -2.13
CA PHE A 84 6.72 7.02 -2.77
C PHE A 84 5.61 7.48 -1.82
N ASP A 85 5.61 7.01 -0.57
CA ASP A 85 4.62 7.43 0.44
C ASP A 85 4.64 8.98 0.64
N ILE A 86 5.83 9.59 0.65
CA ILE A 86 6.00 11.06 0.77
C ILE A 86 5.40 11.79 -0.43
N GLU A 87 5.71 11.32 -1.64
CA GLU A 87 5.25 11.96 -2.88
C GLU A 87 3.74 11.80 -3.09
N GLU A 88 3.18 10.65 -2.75
CA GLU A 88 1.72 10.43 -2.75
C GLU A 88 1.02 11.39 -1.79
N ALA A 89 1.53 11.52 -0.56
CA ALA A 89 1.00 12.48 0.41
C ALA A 89 1.15 13.94 -0.05
N TRP A 90 2.22 14.26 -0.79
CA TRP A 90 2.37 15.58 -1.39
C TRP A 90 1.34 15.82 -2.50
N ALA A 91 1.15 14.87 -3.42
CA ALA A 91 0.17 14.95 -4.49
C ALA A 91 -1.26 15.13 -3.94
N GLU A 92 -1.63 14.34 -2.93
CA GLU A 92 -2.91 14.45 -2.24
C GLU A 92 -3.13 15.85 -1.63
N ARG A 93 -2.08 16.45 -1.05
CA ARG A 93 -2.15 17.82 -0.54
C ARG A 93 -2.34 18.85 -1.65
N GLN A 94 -1.66 18.68 -2.79
CA GLN A 94 -1.84 19.59 -3.93
C GLN A 94 -3.26 19.48 -4.49
N LEU A 95 -3.80 18.27 -4.62
CA LEU A 95 -5.16 18.04 -5.10
C LEU A 95 -6.19 18.70 -4.17
N LYS A 96 -6.04 18.53 -2.86
CA LYS A 96 -6.93 19.16 -1.87
C LYS A 96 -6.93 20.69 -1.97
N ARG A 97 -5.78 21.29 -2.26
CA ARG A 97 -5.67 22.76 -2.40
C ARG A 97 -6.48 23.33 -3.57
N VAL A 98 -6.72 22.54 -4.62
CA VAL A 98 -7.42 23.00 -5.84
C VAL A 98 -8.86 22.51 -5.96
N THR A 99 -9.24 21.48 -5.19
CA THR A 99 -10.58 20.87 -5.22
C THR A 99 -11.44 21.21 -4.00
N ARG A 100 -10.85 21.84 -2.98
CA ARG A 100 -11.51 22.21 -1.74
C ARG A 100 -11.11 23.62 -1.32
#